data_AF-A0A970C535-F1
#
_entry.id   AF-A0A970C535-F1
#
_cell.length_a   1.000
_cell.length_b   1.000
_cell.length_c   1.000
_cell.angle_alpha   90.00
_cell.angle_beta   90.00
_cell.angle_gamma   90.00
#
_symmetry.space_group_name_H-M   'P 1'
#
loop_
_entity.id
_entity.type
_entity.pdbx_description
1 polymer ?
#
loop_
_entity_poly.entity_id
_entity_poly.type
_entity_poly.pdbx_seq_one_letter_code
_entity_poly.pdbx_strand_id
1 'polypeptide(L)'
;MKFCFRLARVLKVKTIWEDQAKLKLAAAVVAREREEQLLEKKAAYLYNAWTELTAPGEKKVQQLASNFLLTDMANSDYKRQQAKVQVAQAAWETAQAEFVQRRSQRQVLTRLKEKKQVEFWQDINRTEQKELDEIASIFHLTGQRGCQGGQSGNNT
;
A
#
# COMPACT_ATOMS: atom_id res chain seq x y z
N MET A 1 5.67 -27.49 -18.46
CA MET A 1 5.69 -27.43 -16.98
C MET A 1 4.94 -26.18 -16.49
N LYS A 2 4.41 -26.15 -15.25
CA LYS A 2 3.75 -24.96 -14.66
C LYS A 2 4.59 -24.37 -13.54
N PHE A 3 4.68 -23.04 -13.47
CA PHE A 3 5.42 -22.33 -12.41
C PHE A 3 4.67 -22.39 -11.06
N CYS A 4 5.37 -22.81 -10.01
CA CYS A 4 4.84 -22.88 -8.64
C CYS A 4 5.71 -22.05 -7.69
N PHE A 5 5.15 -20.96 -7.16
CA PHE A 5 5.86 -20.12 -6.21
C PHE A 5 5.69 -20.63 -4.77
N ARG A 6 6.77 -21.12 -4.16
CA ARG A 6 6.76 -21.71 -2.80
C ARG A 6 6.18 -20.80 -1.72
N LEU A 7 6.34 -19.48 -1.86
CA LEU A 7 5.84 -18.48 -0.91
C LEU A 7 4.50 -17.86 -1.32
N ALA A 8 3.75 -18.47 -2.25
CA ALA A 8 2.46 -17.93 -2.70
C ALA A 8 1.45 -17.75 -1.56
N ARG A 9 1.42 -18.67 -0.59
CA ARG A 9 0.56 -18.55 0.59
C ARG A 9 0.96 -17.37 1.48
N VAL A 10 2.26 -17.17 1.68
CA VAL A 10 2.78 -16.04 2.47
C VAL A 10 2.47 -14.71 1.77
N LEU A 11 2.65 -14.64 0.44
CA LEU A 11 2.28 -13.48 -0.35
C LEU A 11 0.79 -13.15 -0.21
N LYS A 12 -0.10 -14.16 -0.26
CA LYS A 12 -1.54 -13.96 -0.03
C LYS A 12 -1.85 -13.37 1.34
N VAL A 13 -1.21 -13.88 2.40
CA VAL A 13 -1.36 -13.34 3.76
C VAL A 13 -0.89 -11.89 3.85
N LYS A 14 0.25 -11.56 3.22
CA LYS A 14 0.76 -10.18 3.19
C LYS A 14 -0.18 -9.23 2.44
N THR A 15 -0.80 -9.67 1.36
CA THR A 15 -1.83 -8.88 0.66
C THR A 15 -3.01 -8.58 1.60
N ILE A 16 -3.53 -9.59 2.31
CA ILE A 16 -4.63 -9.39 3.27
C ILE A 16 -4.25 -8.39 4.36
N TRP A 17 -3.02 -8.46 4.88
CA TRP A 17 -2.56 -7.51 5.90
C TRP A 17 -2.43 -6.08 5.36
N GLU A 18 -1.99 -5.91 4.11
CA GLU A 18 -1.99 -4.60 3.47
C GLU A 18 -3.40 -4.06 3.28
N ASP A 19 -4.35 -4.89 2.85
CA ASP A 19 -5.75 -4.50 2.68
C ASP A 19 -6.38 -4.09 4.01
N GLN A 20 -6.10 -4.83 5.09
CA GLN A 20 -6.52 -4.47 6.45
C GLN A 20 -5.91 -3.14 6.89
N ALA A 21 -4.61 -2.93 6.67
CA ALA A 21 -3.95 -1.67 7.01
C ALA A 21 -4.51 -0.49 6.18
N LYS A 22 -4.87 -0.73 4.92
CA LYS A 22 -5.53 0.27 4.05
C LYS A 22 -6.90 0.66 4.59
N LEU A 23 -7.70 -0.31 5.03
CA LEU A 23 -9.01 -0.05 5.66
C LEU A 23 -8.86 0.75 6.95
N LYS A 24 -7.89 0.39 7.81
CA LYS A 24 -7.58 1.16 9.03
C LYS A 24 -7.19 2.60 8.71
N LEU A 25 -6.33 2.80 7.71
CA LEU A 25 -5.92 4.14 7.27
C LEU A 25 -7.12 4.94 6.77
N ALA A 26 -8.00 4.35 5.95
CA ALA A 26 -9.22 5.01 5.48
C ALA A 26 -10.12 5.42 6.64
N ALA A 27 -10.32 4.54 7.64
CA ALA A 27 -11.09 4.87 8.83
C ALA A 27 -10.44 6.01 9.64
N ALA A 28 -9.11 6.03 9.76
CA ALA A 28 -8.38 7.07 10.46
C ALA A 28 -8.48 8.44 9.75
N VAL A 29 -8.46 8.46 8.41
CA VAL A 29 -8.70 9.68 7.60
C VAL A 29 -10.09 10.24 7.90
N VAL A 30 -11.13 9.43 7.80
CA VAL A 30 -12.52 9.87 8.06
C VAL A 30 -12.68 10.37 9.49
N ALA A 31 -12.10 9.67 10.47
CA ALA A 31 -12.11 10.09 11.86
C ALA A 31 -11.41 11.45 12.04
N ARG A 32 -10.24 11.65 11.43
CA ARG A 32 -9.51 12.92 11.49
C ARG A 32 -10.33 14.07 10.90
N GLU A 33 -10.84 13.89 9.69
CA GLU A 33 -11.66 14.90 9.00
C GLU A 33 -12.89 15.29 9.83
N ARG A 34 -13.54 14.30 10.46
CA ARG A 34 -14.68 14.55 11.36
C ARG A 34 -14.27 15.43 12.55
N GLU A 35 -13.17 15.12 13.22
CA GLU A 35 -12.71 15.90 14.37
C GLU A 35 -12.25 17.31 13.96
N GLU A 36 -11.65 17.47 12.77
CA GLU A 36 -11.27 18.77 12.18
C GLU A 36 -12.51 19.63 11.88
N GLN A 37 -13.54 19.06 11.26
CA GLN A 37 -14.81 19.77 11.02
C GLN A 37 -15.49 20.19 12.34
N LEU A 38 -15.43 19.35 13.38
CA LEU A 38 -15.95 19.71 14.69
C LEU A 38 -15.14 20.84 15.34
N LEU A 39 -13.82 20.84 15.16
CA LEU A 39 -12.96 21.91 15.63
C LEU A 39 -13.29 23.24 14.96
N GLU A 40 -13.52 23.25 13.65
CA GLU A 40 -13.93 24.44 12.91
C GLU A 40 -15.25 25.01 13.43
N LYS A 41 -16.25 24.16 13.66
CA LYS A 41 -17.53 24.57 14.27
C LYS A 41 -17.34 25.17 15.67
N LYS A 42 -16.47 24.57 16.49
CA LYS A 42 -16.15 25.07 17.84
C LYS A 42 -15.36 26.38 17.79
N ALA A 43 -14.47 26.56 16.81
CA ALA A 43 -13.76 27.81 16.57
C ALA A 43 -14.71 28.94 16.19
N ALA A 44 -15.65 28.68 15.28
CA ALA A 44 -16.68 29.64 14.89
C ALA A 44 -17.57 30.04 16.08
N TYR A 45 -17.96 29.06 16.91
CA TYR A 45 -18.73 29.33 18.13
C TYR A 45 -17.96 30.21 19.13
N LEU A 46 -16.68 29.89 19.37
CA LEU A 46 -15.81 30.70 20.23
C LEU A 46 -15.64 32.12 19.68
N TYR A 47 -15.46 32.27 18.37
CA TYR A 47 -15.36 33.56 17.72
C TYR A 47 -16.63 34.40 17.91
N ASN A 48 -17.81 33.79 17.76
CA ASN A 48 -19.09 34.47 17.98
C ASN A 48 -19.25 34.88 19.45
N ALA A 49 -18.97 33.98 20.41
CA ALA A 49 -19.02 34.29 21.83
C ALA A 49 -18.07 35.43 22.21
N TRP A 50 -16.85 35.42 21.67
CA TRP A 50 -15.89 36.51 21.84
C TRP A 50 -16.40 37.82 21.26
N THR A 51 -16.95 37.79 20.05
CA THR A 51 -17.51 38.97 19.37
C THR A 51 -18.66 39.58 20.17
N GLU A 52 -19.58 38.77 20.69
CA GLU A 52 -20.67 39.22 21.56
C GLU A 52 -20.17 39.80 22.88
N LEU A 53 -19.11 39.24 23.46
CA LEU A 53 -18.47 39.78 24.66
C LEU A 53 -17.83 41.15 24.38
N THR A 54 -17.11 41.29 23.27
CA THR A 54 -16.37 42.52 22.92
C THR A 54 -17.17 43.54 22.11
N ALA A 55 -18.43 43.23 21.74
CA ALA A 55 -19.26 44.14 20.97
C ALA A 55 -19.38 45.52 21.65
N PRO A 56 -19.27 46.63 20.90
CA PRO A 56 -19.37 47.97 21.47
C PRO A 56 -20.78 48.27 21.98
N GLY A 57 -20.89 49.13 22.99
CA GLY A 57 -22.15 49.58 23.58
C GLY A 57 -22.23 49.36 25.09
N GLU A 58 -23.17 50.04 25.74
CA GLU A 58 -23.46 49.83 27.16
C GLU A 58 -24.10 48.46 27.38
N LYS A 59 -23.46 47.63 28.21
CA LYS A 59 -23.96 46.32 28.60
C LYS A 59 -24.20 46.30 30.09
N LYS A 60 -25.29 45.66 30.52
CA LYS A 60 -25.52 45.44 31.94
C LYS A 60 -24.43 44.53 32.49
N VAL A 61 -24.00 44.76 33.73
CA VAL A 61 -22.97 43.94 34.41
C VAL A 61 -23.31 42.45 34.38
N GLN A 62 -24.58 42.09 34.56
CA GLN A 62 -25.05 40.69 34.47
C GLN A 62 -24.87 40.08 33.07
N GLN A 63 -25.06 40.86 32.01
CA GLN A 63 -24.86 40.41 30.63
C GLN A 63 -23.37 40.21 30.34
N LEU A 64 -22.51 41.10 30.81
CA LEU A 64 -21.05 40.94 30.71
C LEU A 64 -20.56 39.68 31.42
N ALA A 65 -21.04 39.43 32.64
CA ALA A 65 -20.70 38.22 33.39
C ALA A 65 -21.16 36.94 32.67
N SER A 66 -22.38 36.94 32.11
CA SER A 66 -22.90 35.82 31.31
C SER A 66 -22.08 35.57 30.05
N ASN A 67 -21.74 36.63 29.29
CA ASN A 67 -20.97 36.49 28.05
C ASN A 67 -19.53 36.04 28.33
N PHE A 68 -18.95 36.47 29.45
CA PHE A 68 -17.64 36.00 29.90
C PHE A 68 -17.65 34.51 30.19
N LEU A 69 -18.62 34.03 30.97
CA LEU A 69 -18.78 32.60 31.27
C LEU A 69 -18.99 31.78 30.00
N LEU A 70 -19.83 32.26 29.08
CA LEU A 70 -20.08 31.61 27.80
C LEU A 70 -18.79 31.47 26.96
N THR A 71 -18.00 32.55 26.91
CA THR A 71 -16.72 32.58 26.21
C THR A 71 -15.72 31.61 26.82
N ASP A 72 -15.62 31.56 28.16
CA ASP A 72 -14.73 30.65 28.86
C ASP A 72 -15.09 29.18 28.63
N MET A 73 -16.40 28.86 28.67
CA MET A 73 -16.91 27.54 28.30
C MET A 73 -16.59 27.20 26.84
N ALA A 74 -16.83 28.12 25.90
CA ALA A 74 -16.52 27.94 24.49
C ALA A 74 -15.02 27.69 24.24
N ASN A 75 -14.16 28.40 24.97
CA ASN A 75 -12.71 28.25 24.90
C ASN A 75 -12.25 26.89 25.44
N SER A 76 -12.80 26.47 26.58
CA SER A 76 -12.53 25.16 27.17
C SER A 76 -12.97 24.03 26.24
N ASP A 77 -14.15 24.16 25.63
CA ASP A 77 -14.66 23.24 24.63
C ASP A 77 -13.77 23.16 23.38
N TYR A 78 -13.31 24.32 22.89
CA TYR A 78 -12.38 24.41 21.76
C TYR A 78 -11.05 23.70 22.05
N LYS A 79 -10.44 23.98 23.21
CA LYS A 79 -9.19 23.33 23.63
C LYS A 79 -9.34 21.81 23.74
N ARG A 80 -10.45 21.35 24.32
CA ARG A 80 -10.75 19.91 24.40
C ARG A 80 -10.89 19.28 23.00
N GLN A 81 -11.55 19.99 22.07
CA GLN A 81 -11.68 19.52 20.69
C GLN A 81 -10.33 19.51 19.95
N GLN A 82 -9.46 20.48 20.22
CA GLN A 82 -8.11 20.53 19.66
C GLN A 82 -7.27 19.31 20.10
N ALA A 83 -7.37 18.93 21.38
CA ALA A 83 -6.71 17.71 21.87
C ALA A 83 -7.22 16.45 21.16
N LYS A 84 -8.53 16.35 20.85
CA LYS A 84 -9.08 15.24 20.08
C LYS A 84 -8.56 15.19 18.64
N VAL A 85 -8.43 16.35 17.98
CA VAL A 85 -7.82 16.43 16.65
C VAL A 85 -6.37 15.94 16.68
N GLN A 86 -5.59 16.31 17.70
CA GLN A 86 -4.22 15.82 17.86
C GLN A 86 -4.16 14.30 18.04
N VAL A 87 -5.07 13.72 18.85
CA VAL A 87 -5.17 12.27 19.00
C VAL A 87 -5.55 11.59 17.69
N ALA A 88 -6.50 12.14 16.94
CA ALA A 88 -6.91 11.62 15.64
C ALA A 88 -5.78 11.70 14.60
N GLN A 89 -5.01 12.79 14.62
CA GLN A 89 -3.83 12.98 13.78
C GLN A 89 -2.76 11.92 14.09
N ALA A 90 -2.43 11.71 15.37
CA ALA A 90 -1.45 10.68 15.77
C ALA A 90 -1.90 9.26 15.37
N ALA A 91 -3.21 8.98 15.47
CA ALA A 91 -3.78 7.72 15.02
C ALA A 91 -3.66 7.54 13.49
N TRP A 92 -3.90 8.62 12.73
CA TRP A 92 -3.71 8.63 11.28
C TRP A 92 -2.25 8.39 10.88
N GLU A 93 -1.29 9.05 11.53
CA GLU A 93 0.15 8.86 11.28
C GLU A 93 0.57 7.41 11.55
N THR A 94 0.09 6.84 12.66
CA THR A 94 0.35 5.45 13.01
C THR A 94 -0.22 4.48 11.97
N ALA A 95 -1.47 4.70 11.54
CA ALA A 95 -2.11 3.88 10.51
C ALA A 95 -1.42 4.01 9.14
N GLN A 96 -0.94 5.21 8.80
CA GLN A 96 -0.20 5.48 7.59
C GLN A 96 1.14 4.75 7.58
N ALA A 97 1.90 4.82 8.68
CA ALA A 97 3.15 4.11 8.85
C ALA A 97 2.95 2.59 8.76
N GLU A 98 1.91 2.05 9.41
CA GLU A 98 1.56 0.62 9.30
C GLU A 98 1.28 0.24 7.84
N PHE A 99 0.46 1.00 7.11
CA PHE A 99 0.15 0.72 5.71
C PHE A 99 1.40 0.70 4.83
N VAL A 100 2.28 1.70 4.96
CA VAL A 100 3.53 1.76 4.20
C VAL A 100 4.42 0.55 4.50
N GLN A 101 4.52 0.14 5.77
CA GLN A 101 5.29 -1.03 6.17
C GLN A 101 4.70 -2.34 5.62
N ARG A 102 3.37 -2.53 5.68
CA ARG A 102 2.73 -3.73 5.10
C ARG A 102 2.91 -3.79 3.59
N ARG A 103 2.78 -2.64 2.92
CA ARG A 103 2.96 -2.51 1.48
C ARG A 103 4.37 -2.86 1.04
N SER A 104 5.39 -2.39 1.77
CA SER A 104 6.79 -2.71 1.46
C SER A 104 7.07 -4.20 1.63
N GLN A 105 6.58 -4.83 2.71
CA GLN A 105 6.70 -6.27 2.94
C GLN A 105 6.06 -7.11 1.81
N ARG A 106 4.87 -6.71 1.32
CA ARG A 106 4.24 -7.38 0.16
C ARG A 106 5.09 -7.21 -1.10
N GLN A 107 5.56 -5.98 -1.38
CA GLN A 107 6.35 -5.69 -2.58
C GLN A 107 7.65 -6.50 -2.66
N VAL A 108 8.32 -6.73 -1.52
CA VAL A 108 9.52 -7.60 -1.47
C VAL A 108 9.19 -9.01 -1.97
N LEU A 109 8.07 -9.59 -1.51
CA LEU A 109 7.65 -10.93 -1.95
C LEU A 109 7.17 -10.96 -3.41
N THR A 110 6.52 -9.90 -3.88
CA THR A 110 6.13 -9.77 -5.29
C THR A 110 7.35 -9.77 -6.20
N ARG A 111 8.37 -8.96 -5.89
CA ARG A 111 9.63 -8.92 -6.64
C ARG A 111 10.35 -10.26 -6.62
N LEU A 112 10.36 -10.95 -5.47
CA LEU A 112 10.94 -12.28 -5.37
C LEU A 112 10.21 -13.31 -6.25
N LYS A 113 8.87 -13.23 -6.30
CA LYS A 113 8.06 -14.07 -7.19
C LYS A 113 8.40 -13.82 -8.66
N GLU A 114 8.45 -12.56 -9.07
CA GLU A 114 8.79 -12.15 -10.44
C GLU A 114 10.17 -12.67 -10.83
N LYS A 115 11.18 -12.48 -9.97
CA LYS A 115 12.53 -13.01 -10.22
C LYS A 115 12.53 -14.53 -10.38
N LYS A 116 11.84 -15.25 -9.50
CA LYS A 116 11.74 -16.73 -9.59
C LYS A 116 10.98 -17.20 -10.82
N GLN A 117 10.02 -16.41 -11.30
CA GLN A 117 9.30 -16.71 -12.52
C GLN A 117 10.19 -16.54 -13.76
N VAL A 118 11.02 -15.49 -13.79
CA VAL A 118 12.02 -15.30 -14.86
C VAL A 118 13.04 -16.44 -14.87
N GLU A 119 13.60 -16.79 -13.72
CA GLU A 119 14.55 -17.91 -13.58
C GLU A 119 13.93 -19.23 -14.11
N PHE A 120 12.67 -19.51 -13.76
CA PHE A 120 11.96 -20.70 -14.23
C PHE A 120 11.82 -20.77 -15.75
N TRP A 121 11.49 -19.65 -16.41
CA TRP A 121 11.38 -19.62 -17.87
C TRP A 121 12.73 -19.74 -18.57
N GLN A 122 13.79 -19.16 -17.99
CA GLN A 122 15.16 -19.32 -18.49
C GLN A 122 15.61 -20.78 -18.42
N ASP A 123 15.32 -21.47 -17.32
CA ASP A 123 15.65 -22.89 -17.17
C ASP A 123 14.88 -23.78 -18.14
N ILE A 124 13.59 -23.50 -18.39
CA ILE A 124 12.81 -24.20 -19.42
C ILE A 124 13.44 -24.01 -20.79
N ASN A 125 13.67 -22.76 -21.20
CA ASN A 125 14.24 -22.47 -22.52
C ASN A 125 15.61 -23.13 -22.71
N ARG A 126 16.45 -23.14 -21.65
CA ARG A 126 17.76 -23.80 -21.68
C ARG A 126 17.64 -25.32 -21.82
N THR A 127 16.62 -25.92 -21.20
CA THR A 127 16.37 -27.36 -21.29
C THR A 127 15.84 -27.73 -22.67
N GLU A 128 14.85 -26.99 -23.17
CA GLU A 128 14.30 -27.17 -24.52
C GLU A 128 15.37 -27.01 -25.60
N GLN A 129 16.26 -26.02 -25.46
CA GLN A 129 17.33 -25.81 -26.43
C GLN A 129 18.35 -26.95 -26.45
N LYS A 130 18.68 -27.52 -25.28
CA LYS A 130 19.53 -28.72 -25.21
C LYS A 130 18.87 -29.93 -25.88
N GLU A 131 17.58 -30.14 -25.63
CA GLU A 131 16.82 -31.23 -26.24
C GLU A 131 16.79 -31.09 -27.78
N LEU A 132 16.62 -29.87 -28.29
CA LEU A 132 16.68 -29.58 -29.73
C LEU A 132 18.07 -29.84 -30.32
N ASP A 133 19.13 -29.42 -29.65
CA ASP A 133 20.52 -29.64 -30.08
C ASP A 133 20.87 -31.14 -30.11
N GLU A 134 20.39 -31.91 -29.12
CA GLU A 134 20.52 -33.37 -29.08
C GLU A 134 19.79 -34.04 -30.24
N ILE A 135 18.54 -33.64 -30.52
CA ILE A 135 17.76 -34.13 -31.65
C ILE A 135 18.47 -33.81 -32.97
N ALA A 136 18.92 -32.58 -33.17
CA ALA A 136 19.64 -32.16 -34.36
C ALA A 136 20.94 -32.99 -34.56
N SER A 137 21.68 -33.23 -33.47
CA SER A 137 22.87 -34.07 -33.49
C SER A 137 22.56 -35.52 -33.91
N ILE A 138 21.48 -36.11 -33.41
CA ILE A 138 21.02 -37.45 -33.81
C ILE A 138 20.63 -37.48 -35.29
N PHE A 139 19.90 -36.47 -35.79
CA PHE A 139 19.55 -36.36 -37.20
C PHE A 139 20.77 -36.22 -38.10
N HIS A 140 21.76 -35.41 -37.72
CA HIS A 140 23.01 -35.28 -38.46
C HIS A 140 23.81 -36.61 -38.49
N LEU A 141 23.87 -37.32 -37.35
CA LEU A 141 24.57 -38.61 -37.26
C LEU A 141 23.87 -39.72 -38.07
N THR A 142 22.54 -39.74 -38.09
CA THR A 142 21.77 -40.70 -38.88
C THR A 142 21.79 -40.36 -40.38
N GLY A 143 21.79 -39.08 -40.74
CA GLY A 143 21.96 -38.60 -42.13
C GLY A 143 23.35 -38.91 -42.72
N GLN A 144 24.43 -38.80 -41.94
CA GLN A 144 25.78 -39.16 -42.40
C GLN A 144 25.96 -40.67 -42.64
N ARG A 145 25.24 -41.53 -41.92
CA ARG A 145 25.27 -42.99 -42.19
C ARG A 145 24.60 -43.38 -43.51
N GLY A 146 23.70 -42.54 -44.04
CA GLY A 146 23.08 -42.76 -45.36
C GLY A 146 23.97 -42.39 -46.55
N CYS A 147 25.02 -41.58 -46.37
CA CYS A 147 25.85 -41.06 -47.47
C CYS A 147 27.20 -41.77 -47.65
N GLN A 148 27.62 -42.66 -46.74
CA GLN A 148 28.89 -43.41 -46.87
C GLN A 148 28.77 -44.79 -47.56
N GLY A 149 27.59 -45.18 -48.03
CA GLY A 149 27.36 -46.49 -48.67
C GLY A 149 27.62 -46.57 -50.19
N GLY A 150 28.22 -45.55 -50.81
CA GLY A 150 28.16 -45.36 -52.27
C GLY A 150 29.48 -45.14 -53.01
N GLN A 151 30.63 -45.62 -52.53
CA GLN A 151 31.86 -45.64 -53.34
C GLN A 151 32.75 -46.82 -52.95
N SER A 152 32.61 -47.97 -53.65
CA SER A 152 33.76 -48.82 -54.00
C SER A 152 33.32 -49.96 -54.93
N GLY A 153 34.01 -50.10 -56.07
CA GLY A 153 33.97 -51.33 -56.88
C GLY A 153 33.62 -51.17 -58.34
N ASN A 154 34.32 -50.32 -59.10
CA ASN A 154 34.42 -50.48 -60.55
C ASN A 154 35.90 -50.48 -60.92
N ASN A 155 36.47 -51.65 -61.21
CA ASN A 155 37.51 -51.85 -62.21
C ASN A 155 37.85 -53.34 -62.37
N THR A 156 37.59 -53.79 -63.60
CA THR A 156 38.35 -54.76 -64.43
C THR A 156 38.84 -56.07 -63.82
#